data_AF-A0A8S3W5A0-F1
#
_entry.id   AF-A0A8S3W5A0-F1
#
_cell.length_a   1.000
_cell.length_b   1.000
_cell.length_c   1.000
_cell.angle_alpha   90.00
_cell.angle_beta   90.00
_cell.angle_gamma   90.00
#
_symmetry.space_group_name_H-M   'P 1'
#
loop_
_entity.id
_entity.type
_entity.pdbx_description
1 polymer ?
#
loop_
_entity_poly.entity_id
_entity_poly.type
_entity_poly.pdbx_seq_one_letter_code
_entity_poly.pdbx_strand_id
1 'polypeptide(L)'
;MCQICSIYDIADNEVNRKWAYDVDGRKFLLSHFKEIKADPNLSGKLLYKCEFEQENYYVLDICNRSSSRKRKWNGTPADVELKPAYNGPLPISKALHKDLNSLCELNAIPAYYQSFFKNLTAENDIPQDTSDED
;
A
#
# COMPACT_ATOMS: atom_id res chain seq x y z
N MET A 1 14.27 13.28 7.15
CA MET A 1 13.69 12.48 6.05
C MET A 1 12.72 11.51 6.68
N CYS A 2 11.41 11.74 6.54
CA CYS A 2 10.39 10.89 7.15
C CYS A 2 9.99 9.80 6.16
N GLN A 3 10.20 8.56 6.56
CA GLN A 3 9.91 7.37 5.78
C GLN A 3 8.40 7.12 5.85
N ILE A 4 7.75 7.13 4.69
CA ILE A 4 6.30 6.91 4.56
C ILE A 4 6.01 5.46 4.96
N CYS A 5 5.24 5.28 6.04
CA CYS A 5 4.67 4.00 6.41
C CYS A 5 3.48 3.72 5.49
N SER A 6 3.64 2.76 4.58
CA SER A 6 2.53 2.23 3.78
C SER A 6 1.61 1.42 4.67
N ILE A 7 0.39 1.91 4.90
CA ILE A 7 -0.68 1.16 5.57
C ILE A 7 -1.40 0.36 4.49
N TYR A 8 -1.37 -0.97 4.61
CA TYR A 8 -2.22 -1.85 3.79
C TYR A 8 -3.53 -2.09 4.54
N ASP A 9 -4.65 -1.87 3.86
CA ASP A 9 -5.97 -2.31 4.32
C ASP A 9 -6.00 -3.84 4.35
N ILE A 10 -5.90 -4.42 5.54
CA ILE A 10 -6.20 -5.84 5.75
C ILE A 10 -7.71 -5.91 5.91
N ALA A 11 -8.41 -5.97 4.78
CA ALA A 11 -9.86 -6.12 4.75
C ALA A 11 -10.30 -7.33 5.61
N ASP A 12 -11.13 -7.02 6.60
CA ASP A 12 -11.76 -7.97 7.50
C ASP A 12 -12.64 -8.93 6.68
N ASN A 13 -12.21 -10.19 6.57
CA ASN A 13 -12.97 -11.20 5.85
C ASN A 13 -12.97 -12.48 6.70
N GLU A 14 -13.99 -12.59 7.55
CA GLU A 14 -14.17 -13.63 8.59
C GLU A 14 -14.25 -15.07 8.05
N VAL A 15 -14.28 -15.28 6.74
CA VAL A 15 -14.52 -16.59 6.13
C VAL A 15 -13.24 -17.42 5.93
N ASN A 16 -12.05 -16.83 6.07
CA ASN A 16 -10.79 -17.56 5.88
C ASN A 16 -9.81 -17.25 7.02
N ARG A 17 -9.85 -18.05 8.09
CA ARG A 17 -8.82 -18.07 9.15
C ARG A 17 -7.49 -18.52 8.55
N LYS A 18 -6.77 -17.57 7.96
CA LYS A 18 -5.43 -17.79 7.40
C LYS A 18 -4.45 -17.85 8.55
N TRP A 19 -4.04 -19.07 8.87
CA TRP A 19 -2.96 -19.34 9.80
C TRP A 19 -1.62 -19.07 9.15
N ALA A 20 -0.71 -18.49 9.91
CA ALA A 20 0.69 -18.35 9.55
C ALA A 20 1.57 -18.97 10.63
N TYR A 21 2.81 -19.28 10.24
CA TYR A 21 3.82 -19.87 11.11
C TYR A 21 5.00 -18.91 11.20
N ASP A 22 5.49 -18.72 12.41
CA ASP A 22 6.72 -17.99 12.70
C ASP A 22 7.95 -18.79 12.23
N VAL A 23 9.13 -18.16 12.18
CA VAL A 23 10.42 -18.84 12.05
C VAL A 23 10.61 -19.89 13.15
N ASP A 24 10.07 -19.64 14.34
CA ASP A 24 10.08 -20.58 15.47
C ASP A 24 9.01 -21.70 15.36
N GLY A 25 8.25 -21.76 14.25
CA GLY A 25 7.18 -22.75 14.04
C GLY A 25 5.91 -22.49 14.86
N ARG A 26 5.82 -21.35 15.57
CA ARG A 26 4.62 -20.96 16.31
C ARG A 26 3.49 -20.62 15.36
N LYS A 27 2.32 -21.22 15.57
CA LYS A 27 1.13 -20.99 14.78
C LYS A 27 0.35 -19.79 15.31
N PHE A 28 0.01 -18.85 14.45
CA PHE A 28 -0.76 -17.67 14.84
C PHE A 28 -1.79 -17.27 13.77
N LEU A 29 -2.77 -16.49 14.18
CA LEU A 29 -3.84 -15.97 13.33
C LEU A 29 -3.43 -14.60 12.80
N LEU A 30 -3.52 -14.39 11.48
CA LEU A 30 -3.09 -13.11 10.87
C LEU A 30 -3.91 -11.91 11.37
N SER A 31 -5.15 -12.11 11.80
CA SER A 31 -6.00 -11.06 12.38
C SER A 31 -5.49 -10.56 13.73
N HIS A 32 -4.52 -11.22 14.35
CA HIS A 32 -3.93 -10.77 15.62
C HIS A 32 -2.76 -9.81 15.42
N PHE A 33 -2.39 -9.49 14.18
CA PHE A 33 -1.35 -8.51 13.91
C PHE A 33 -1.85 -7.10 14.24
N LYS A 34 -1.13 -6.43 15.13
CA LYS A 34 -1.36 -5.01 15.45
C LYS A 34 -0.32 -4.11 14.79
N GLU A 35 0.91 -4.60 14.66
CA GLU A 35 2.00 -3.86 14.06
C GLU A 35 2.84 -4.77 13.18
N ILE A 36 3.18 -4.29 11.99
CA ILE A 36 4.07 -4.96 11.03
C ILE A 36 5.13 -3.96 10.60
N LYS A 37 6.39 -4.40 10.61
CA LYS A 37 7.54 -3.62 10.18
C LYS A 37 8.32 -4.41 9.14
N ALA A 38 8.67 -3.73 8.05
CA ALA A 38 9.61 -4.23 7.06
C ALA A 38 10.98 -3.60 7.29
N ASP A 39 12.01 -4.42 7.41
CA ASP A 39 13.40 -3.95 7.48
C ASP A 39 14.10 -4.25 6.15
N PRO A 40 14.66 -3.25 5.45
CA PRO A 40 15.35 -3.48 4.19
C PRO A 40 16.58 -4.41 4.34
N ASN A 41 17.16 -4.52 5.53
CA ASN A 41 18.29 -5.42 5.78
C ASN A 41 17.87 -6.89 5.91
N LEU A 42 16.58 -7.15 6.19
CA LEU A 42 16.04 -8.49 6.39
C LEU A 42 15.12 -8.88 5.22
N SER A 43 15.72 -9.10 4.06
CA SER A 43 14.99 -9.51 2.85
C SER A 43 14.21 -10.81 3.08
N GLY A 44 12.96 -10.85 2.61
CA GLY A 44 12.07 -12.00 2.71
C GLY A 44 11.48 -12.27 4.11
N LYS A 45 11.78 -11.40 5.09
CA LYS A 45 11.28 -11.51 6.46
C LYS A 45 10.46 -10.27 6.83
N LEU A 46 9.41 -10.48 7.62
CA LEU A 46 8.64 -9.40 8.24
C LEU A 46 8.75 -9.47 9.76
N LEU A 47 8.84 -8.31 10.39
CA LEU A 47 8.79 -8.18 11.83
C LEU A 47 7.36 -7.85 12.24
N TYR A 48 6.82 -8.53 13.25
CA TYR A 48 5.44 -8.30 13.69
C TYR A 48 5.29 -8.31 15.23
N LYS A 49 4.22 -7.66 15.70
CA LYS A 49 3.76 -7.70 17.09
C LYS A 49 2.26 -7.93 17.17
N CYS A 50 1.84 -8.69 18.18
CA CYS A 50 0.43 -8.92 18.48
C CYS A 50 -0.11 -7.93 19.54
N GLU A 51 0.78 -7.30 20.30
CA GLU A 51 0.48 -6.33 21.35
C GLU A 51 1.41 -5.12 21.21
N PHE A 52 0.90 -3.91 21.43
CA PHE A 52 1.70 -2.69 21.31
C PHE A 52 2.78 -2.58 22.42
N GLU A 53 2.52 -3.17 23.58
CA GLU A 53 3.43 -3.16 24.73
C GLU A 53 4.54 -4.20 24.62
N GLN A 54 4.48 -5.08 23.61
CA GLN A 54 5.46 -6.12 23.41
C GLN A 54 6.83 -5.48 23.07
N GLU A 55 7.86 -5.80 23.83
CA GLU A 55 9.19 -5.20 23.68
C GLU A 55 9.87 -5.65 22.38
N ASN A 56 9.84 -6.95 22.11
CA ASN A 56 10.51 -7.58 20.96
C ASN A 56 9.55 -7.86 19.80
N TYR A 57 10.04 -7.77 18.56
CA TYR A 57 9.31 -8.22 17.37
C TYR A 57 9.53 -9.71 17.13
N TYR A 58 8.48 -10.39 16.68
CA TYR A 58 8.56 -11.73 16.11
C TYR A 58 8.91 -11.66 14.63
N VAL A 59 9.45 -12.75 14.06
CA VAL A 59 9.99 -12.76 12.69
C VAL A 59 9.21 -13.74 11.82
N LEU A 60 8.43 -13.22 10.89
CA LEU A 60 7.72 -14.03 9.91
C LEU A 60 8.58 -14.22 8.64
N ASP A 61 8.86 -15.47 8.28
CA ASP A 61 9.47 -15.81 6.99
C ASP A 61 8.39 -15.92 5.90
N ILE A 62 8.42 -15.01 4.92
CA ILE A 62 7.47 -15.01 3.80
C ILE A 62 7.94 -15.96 2.69
N CYS A 63 9.26 -16.10 2.51
CA CYS A 63 9.87 -16.85 1.43
C CYS A 63 9.75 -18.37 1.62
N ASN A 64 9.70 -18.84 2.86
CA ASN A 64 9.69 -20.27 3.18
C ASN A 64 8.28 -20.90 3.25
N ARG A 65 7.24 -20.23 2.73
CA ARG A 65 5.94 -20.88 2.54
C ARG A 65 6.07 -21.95 1.46
N SER A 66 6.27 -23.19 1.90
CA SER A 66 6.17 -24.40 1.09
C SER A 66 4.72 -24.60 0.62
N SER A 67 4.28 -23.73 -0.28
CA SER A 67 3.07 -23.93 -1.06
C SER A 67 3.36 -25.03 -2.07
N SER A 68 2.68 -26.17 -1.97
CA SER A 68 2.71 -27.20 -3.00
C SER A 68 2.19 -26.71 -4.36
N ARG A 69 1.64 -25.48 -4.41
CA ARG A 69 1.43 -24.69 -5.62
C ARG A 69 2.51 -23.64 -5.76
N LYS A 70 3.76 -24.08 -5.98
CA LYS A 70 4.75 -23.22 -6.65
C LYS A 70 4.23 -23.05 -8.08
N ARG A 71 3.52 -21.95 -8.36
CA ARG A 71 3.61 -21.40 -9.72
C ARG A 71 5.10 -21.17 -9.90
N LYS A 72 5.72 -21.90 -10.82
CA LYS A 72 7.12 -21.70 -11.20
C LYS A 72 7.23 -20.24 -11.66
N TRP A 73 7.61 -19.37 -10.73
CA TRP A 73 8.07 -18.05 -11.07
C TRP A 73 9.51 -18.25 -11.56
N ASN A 74 9.70 -18.15 -12.87
CA ASN A 74 10.97 -18.44 -13.52
C ASN A 74 11.95 -17.24 -13.45
N GLY A 75 11.56 -16.13 -12.84
CA GLY A 75 12.43 -14.95 -12.69
C GLY A 75 13.20 -15.00 -11.38
N THR A 76 14.48 -14.63 -11.39
CA THR A 76 15.16 -14.34 -10.13
C THR A 76 14.60 -13.03 -9.55
N PRO A 77 14.56 -12.82 -8.23
CA PRO A 77 14.10 -11.56 -7.64
C PRO A 77 14.88 -10.34 -8.14
N ALA A 78 16.11 -10.56 -8.64
CA ALA A 78 16.96 -9.55 -9.25
C ALA A 78 16.46 -9.06 -10.62
N ASP A 79 15.56 -9.80 -11.29
CA ASP A 79 15.06 -9.48 -12.64
C ASP A 79 13.73 -8.70 -12.63
N VAL A 80 13.18 -8.36 -11.46
CA VAL A 80 11.91 -7.62 -11.36
C VAL A 80 12.21 -6.14 -11.13
N GLU A 81 12.35 -5.40 -12.23
CA GLU A 81 12.35 -3.94 -12.17
C GLU A 81 10.97 -3.46 -11.70
N LEU A 82 10.93 -2.98 -10.44
CA LEU A 82 9.74 -2.33 -9.91
C LEU A 82 9.52 -1.02 -10.65
N LYS A 83 8.41 -0.92 -11.36
CA LYS A 83 7.98 0.33 -11.99
C LYS A 83 7.07 1.10 -11.04
N PRO A 84 7.08 2.44 -11.09
CA PRO A 84 6.10 3.26 -10.38
C PRO A 84 4.68 2.80 -10.73
N ALA A 85 3.82 2.69 -9.72
CA ALA A 85 2.41 2.34 -9.96
C ALA A 85 1.68 3.42 -10.77
N TYR A 86 2.14 4.67 -10.69
CA TYR A 86 1.58 5.83 -11.37
C TYR A 86 2.71 6.73 -11.87
N ASN A 87 2.53 7.30 -13.06
CA ASN A 87 3.49 8.23 -13.68
C ASN A 87 3.28 9.68 -13.20
N GLY A 88 2.27 9.93 -12.39
CA GLY A 88 1.89 11.25 -11.91
C GLY A 88 0.73 11.20 -10.93
N PRO A 89 0.22 12.37 -10.50
CA PRO A 89 -0.97 12.46 -9.65
C PRO A 89 -2.16 11.78 -10.32
N LEU A 90 -2.90 10.96 -9.57
CA LEU A 90 -4.15 10.42 -10.11
C LEU A 90 -5.15 11.56 -10.26
N PRO A 91 -5.80 11.67 -11.43
CA PRO A 91 -6.88 12.62 -11.59
C PRO A 91 -8.03 12.23 -10.67
N ILE A 92 -8.70 13.25 -10.13
CA ILE A 92 -9.93 13.07 -9.38
C ILE A 92 -11.14 13.32 -10.27
N SER A 93 -12.29 12.75 -9.88
CA SER A 93 -13.53 13.00 -10.61
C SER A 93 -13.90 14.48 -10.60
N LYS A 94 -14.51 14.96 -11.68
CA LYS A 94 -14.97 16.36 -11.79
C LYS A 94 -15.92 16.78 -10.67
N ALA A 95 -16.79 15.86 -10.27
CA ALA A 95 -17.73 16.10 -9.18
C ALA A 95 -16.99 16.36 -7.87
N LEU A 96 -15.98 15.55 -7.56
CA LEU A 96 -15.17 15.71 -6.36
C LEU A 96 -14.34 17.00 -6.40
N HIS A 97 -13.73 17.32 -7.55
CA HIS A 97 -12.96 18.55 -7.70
C HIS A 97 -13.82 19.81 -7.50
N LYS A 98 -15.05 19.81 -8.04
CA LYS A 98 -15.99 20.91 -7.84
C LYS A 98 -16.42 21.06 -6.38
N ASP A 99 -16.67 19.94 -5.71
CA ASP A 99 -17.09 19.92 -4.31
C ASP A 99 -15.97 20.45 -3.40
N LEU A 100 -14.73 19.98 -3.62
CA LEU A 100 -13.55 20.46 -2.88
C LEU A 100 -13.31 21.96 -3.07
N ASN A 101 -13.47 22.48 -4.28
CA ASN A 101 -13.37 23.92 -4.53
C ASN A 101 -14.48 24.71 -3.81
N SER A 102 -15.71 24.18 -3.80
CA SER A 102 -16.83 24.78 -3.07
C SER A 102 -16.55 24.83 -1.57
N LEU A 103 -15.97 23.77 -1.00
CA LEU A 103 -15.55 23.72 0.41
C LEU A 103 -14.40 24.70 0.72
N CYS A 104 -13.51 24.96 -0.24
CA CYS A 104 -12.49 26.00 -0.11
C CYS A 104 -13.12 27.41 -0.10
N GLU A 105 -14.09 27.68 -0.98
CA GLU A 105 -14.80 28.96 -1.05
C GLU A 105 -15.60 29.24 0.22
N LEU A 106 -16.20 28.21 0.80
CA LEU A 106 -16.93 28.30 2.08
C LEU A 106 -16.01 28.43 3.30
N ASN A 107 -14.68 28.46 3.12
CA ASN A 107 -13.68 28.40 4.20
C ASN A 107 -13.88 27.23 5.18
N ALA A 108 -14.55 26.15 4.74
CA ALA A 108 -14.67 24.92 5.51
C ALA A 108 -13.33 24.19 5.58
N ILE A 109 -12.50 24.35 4.54
CA ILE A 109 -11.11 23.88 4.50
C ILE A 109 -10.19 25.04 4.93
N PRO A 110 -9.27 24.83 5.90
CA PRO A 110 -8.33 25.85 6.34
C PRO A 110 -7.50 26.40 5.18
N ALA A 111 -7.29 27.72 5.17
CA ALA A 111 -6.60 28.45 4.08
C ALA A 111 -5.24 27.84 3.68
N TYR A 112 -4.50 27.30 4.66
CA TYR A 112 -3.22 26.63 4.43
C TYR A 112 -3.31 25.44 3.47
N TYR A 113 -4.44 24.71 3.46
CA TYR A 113 -4.65 23.53 2.61
C TYR A 113 -5.37 23.85 1.30
N GLN A 114 -5.95 25.05 1.16
CA GLN A 114 -6.76 25.38 -0.03
C GLN A 114 -5.94 25.36 -1.33
N SER A 115 -4.67 25.77 -1.28
CA SER A 115 -3.77 25.73 -2.44
C SER A 115 -3.55 24.30 -2.96
N PHE A 116 -3.49 23.32 -2.06
CA PHE A 116 -3.34 21.92 -2.43
C PHE A 116 -4.58 21.42 -3.20
N PHE A 117 -5.78 21.64 -2.66
CA PHE A 117 -7.00 21.12 -3.27
C PHE A 117 -7.35 21.81 -4.59
N LYS A 118 -7.04 23.11 -4.73
CA LYS A 118 -7.23 23.87 -5.99
C LYS A 118 -6.31 23.43 -7.12
N ASN A 119 -5.16 22.82 -6.79
CA ASN A 119 -4.17 22.38 -7.76
C ASN A 119 -4.36 20.90 -8.17
N LEU A 120 -5.42 20.22 -7.72
CA LEU A 120 -5.69 18.84 -8.11
C LEU A 120 -6.19 18.76 -9.56
N THR A 121 -5.66 17.81 -10.32
CA THR A 121 -6.05 17.59 -11.73
C THR A 121 -7.36 16.81 -11.81
N ALA A 122 -8.28 17.22 -12.68
CA ALA A 122 -9.52 16.51 -12.93
C ALA A 122 -9.39 15.58 -14.16
N GLU A 123 -10.20 14.51 -14.20
CA GLU A 123 -10.19 13.44 -15.23
C GLU A 123 -10.28 13.86 -16.71
N ASN A 124 -10.47 15.15 -17.03
CA ASN A 124 -10.60 15.63 -18.41
C ASN A 124 -9.40 16.42 -18.94
N ASP A 125 -8.33 16.57 -18.18
CA ASP A 125 -7.13 17.28 -18.63
C ASP A 125 -6.05 16.34 -19.22
N ILE A 126 -6.39 15.09 -19.49
CA ILE A 126 -5.48 14.17 -20.20
C ILE A 126 -5.58 14.51 -21.69
N PRO A 127 -4.53 15.05 -22.34
CA PRO A 127 -4.52 15.20 -23.78
C PRO A 127 -4.63 13.80 -24.38
N GLN A 128 -5.68 13.55 -25.16
CA GLN A 128 -5.71 12.36 -26.01
C GLN A 128 -4.65 12.56 -27.08
N ASP A 129 -3.55 11.84 -26.96
CA ASP A 129 -2.53 11.73 -28.00
C ASP A 129 -3.16 10.96 -29.17
N THR A 130 -3.71 11.68 -30.14
CA THR A 130 -4.22 11.14 -31.40
C THR A 130 -3.04 10.97 -32.35
N SER A 131 -2.21 9.96 -32.10
CA SER A 131 -1.27 9.48 -33.10
C SER A 131 -2.00 8.49 -34.02
N ASP A 132 -2.66 9.04 -35.05
CA ASP A 132 -3.09 8.28 -36.23
C ASP A 132 -1.81 7.94 -37.04
N GLU A 133 -1.47 6.65 -37.15
CA GLU A 133 -0.49 6.16 -38.13
C GLU A 133 -1.20 5.87 -39.45
N ASP A 134 -0.72 6.49 -40.53
CA ASP A 134 -1.07 6.25 -41.95
C ASP A 134 -0.63 4.86 -42.46
#